data_AF-A0A2K5QK23-F1
#
_entry.id   AF-A0A2K5QK23-F1
#
_cell.length_a   1.000
_cell.length_b   1.000
_cell.length_c   1.000
_cell.angle_alpha   90.00
_cell.angle_beta   90.00
_cell.angle_gamma   90.00
#
_symmetry.space_group_name_H-M   'P 1'
#
loop_
_entity.id
_entity.type
_entity.pdbx_description
1 polymer ?
#
loop_
_entity_poly.entity_id
_entity_poly.type
_entity_poly.pdbx_seq_one_letter_code
_entity_poly.pdbx_strand_id
1 'polypeptide(L)'
;MSRKISKESKKVNISSSLESEDISLETTVPTDDISSSEEREGKVKITRQLIERKELLHNIQLLKIELSQKNMMIDNLKVEYLTKIEELEEKLNDALHQKQLLSLRLDNQLTFQQKDASKYQELMKQEMETILLRQKQLEETNLQLREKAGDVRRNLRDFELTEEQYTKLKAFPEDQLSIPEYVSVRFYELVNPLKKEICELQVKRNILAEELSANKDQLKQLTETYEEDRKNYSEVQIRCQRLALELADTKQLIQQGDYRQENYDKVKSERDAFEQEVIELRRKHEILEASHIIQTRERSELSKEVATLQQTVTLLQKDKEYLNRQNMELSVRCAHEEDRLERLQTQLEETKKAREEMYEKYVTSRDHYKTEYENKLHDELEQIRLKTNQEIDQLRNASREMYERENRNLREARDNAVAEKERAMMAEKDALEKHDQLLDRYRELQLSTESKVTEFLHQIKLKSFESERVQLLQEETARNLTQCQLECEKYQKKLEVLTKEFYSLQASSEKRITELQAQNSEHQARLDIYEKLEKELDEIIMQTKPDIISKSIL
;
A
#
# COMPACT_ATOMS: atom_id res chain seq x y z
N MET A 1 -18.91 -30.99 93.36
CA MET A 1 -18.73 -32.13 92.43
C MET A 1 -18.04 -31.65 91.18
N SER A 2 -17.01 -32.35 90.66
CA SER A 2 -16.37 -32.18 89.33
C SER A 2 -15.78 -30.79 88.97
N ARG A 3 -14.46 -30.65 88.78
CA ARG A 3 -13.67 -30.86 87.52
C ARG A 3 -14.00 -29.81 86.42
N LYS A 4 -13.03 -29.21 85.69
CA LYS A 4 -11.55 -29.39 85.62
C LYS A 4 -10.84 -28.11 85.11
N ILE A 5 -9.50 -28.07 85.11
CA ILE A 5 -8.63 -26.94 84.71
C ILE A 5 -7.93 -27.21 83.37
N SER A 6 -7.83 -26.21 82.48
CA SER A 6 -6.67 -25.81 81.62
C SER A 6 -7.14 -24.71 80.63
N LYS A 7 -6.42 -23.60 80.34
CA LYS A 7 -5.12 -23.47 79.63
C LYS A 7 -5.09 -24.29 78.32
N GLU A 8 -4.58 -23.79 77.19
CA GLU A 8 -3.42 -22.89 77.02
C GLU A 8 -3.47 -22.08 75.71
N SER A 9 -2.51 -21.18 75.49
CA SER A 9 -2.40 -20.33 74.29
C SER A 9 -1.63 -20.99 73.14
N LYS A 10 -1.95 -20.61 71.89
CA LYS A 10 -1.10 -20.86 70.72
C LYS A 10 -0.89 -19.58 69.90
N LYS A 11 0.26 -19.52 69.23
CA LYS A 11 0.79 -18.32 68.58
C LYS A 11 0.20 -18.10 67.17
N VAL A 12 0.26 -16.83 66.78
CA VAL A 12 0.52 -16.30 65.43
C VAL A 12 0.96 -17.34 64.39
N ASN A 13 0.32 -17.30 63.23
CA ASN A 13 0.95 -17.45 61.91
C ASN A 13 0.14 -16.62 60.91
N ILE A 14 0.72 -15.52 60.43
CA ILE A 14 0.19 -14.76 59.28
C ILE A 14 1.09 -15.11 58.10
N SER A 15 0.51 -15.77 57.09
CA SER A 15 1.21 -16.14 55.87
C SER A 15 0.66 -15.31 54.71
N SER A 16 1.33 -14.22 54.37
CA SER A 16 1.07 -13.43 53.17
C SER A 16 2.39 -13.24 52.42
N SER A 17 2.60 -14.06 51.39
CA SER A 17 3.74 -13.91 50.48
C SER A 17 3.63 -12.58 49.74
N LEU A 18 4.70 -11.80 49.75
CA LEU A 18 4.95 -10.71 48.81
C LEU A 18 6.43 -10.79 48.43
N GLU A 19 6.67 -11.37 47.26
CA GLU A 19 8.00 -11.41 46.64
C GLU A 19 8.30 -10.01 46.10
N SER A 20 9.15 -9.27 46.79
CA SER A 20 9.77 -8.06 46.26
C SER A 20 11.06 -8.44 45.54
N GLU A 21 11.11 -8.25 44.23
CA GLU A 21 12.33 -8.46 43.44
C GLU A 21 13.39 -7.41 43.82
N ASP A 22 14.39 -7.81 44.60
CA ASP A 22 15.55 -6.97 44.91
C ASP A 22 16.38 -6.72 43.64
N ILE A 23 16.09 -5.63 42.94
CA ILE A 23 16.95 -5.12 41.86
C ILE A 23 18.21 -4.54 42.49
N SER A 24 19.18 -5.41 42.71
CA SER A 24 20.49 -5.09 43.26
C SER A 24 21.28 -4.15 42.33
N LEU A 25 21.16 -2.85 42.56
CA LEU A 25 22.06 -1.86 41.98
C LEU A 25 23.42 -1.95 42.65
N GLU A 26 24.26 -2.87 42.15
CA GLU A 26 25.67 -2.93 42.50
C GLU A 26 26.34 -1.58 42.25
N THR A 27 26.80 -0.92 43.31
CA THR A 27 27.72 0.22 43.23
C THR A 27 29.14 -0.27 42.91
N THR A 28 29.28 -0.88 41.74
CA THR A 28 30.57 -1.19 41.12
C THR A 28 31.28 0.13 40.81
N VAL A 29 32.18 0.54 41.71
CA VAL A 29 33.07 1.69 41.51
C VAL A 29 33.96 1.39 40.30
N PRO A 30 33.87 2.15 39.20
CA PRO A 30 34.85 2.04 38.13
C PRO A 30 36.15 2.66 38.63
N THR A 31 37.16 1.83 38.85
CA THR A 31 38.54 2.29 38.99
C THR A 31 39.02 2.74 37.62
N ASP A 32 38.91 4.04 37.31
CA ASP A 32 39.51 4.61 36.11
C ASP A 32 41.04 4.43 36.18
N ASP A 33 41.56 3.62 35.26
CA ASP A 33 42.98 3.29 35.19
C ASP A 33 43.86 4.50 34.84
N ILE A 34 45.04 4.54 35.46
CA ILE A 34 46.05 5.57 35.21
C ILE A 34 46.70 5.32 33.84
N SER A 35 46.07 5.81 32.77
CA SER A 35 46.62 5.68 31.40
C SER A 35 47.09 7.02 30.85
N SER A 36 48.41 7.22 30.94
CA SER A 36 49.10 8.36 30.33
C SER A 36 49.30 8.15 28.83
N SER A 37 48.79 9.06 28.01
CA SER A 37 49.35 9.32 26.68
C SER A 37 49.44 10.82 26.42
N GLU A 38 50.63 11.38 26.67
CA GLU A 38 51.07 12.50 25.85
C GLU A 38 51.09 12.05 24.38
N GLU A 39 50.59 12.86 23.45
CA GLU A 39 51.36 13.17 22.23
C GLU A 39 50.76 14.37 21.47
N ARG A 40 51.66 15.30 21.16
CA ARG A 40 51.69 16.19 19.97
C ARG A 40 50.62 17.28 19.86
N GLU A 41 51.12 18.51 19.95
CA GLU A 41 50.50 19.75 19.46
C GLU A 41 50.26 19.75 17.94
N GLY A 42 49.28 18.97 17.47
CA GLY A 42 48.72 19.15 16.14
C GLY A 42 47.94 20.46 16.08
N LYS A 43 48.30 21.37 15.16
CA LYS A 43 47.51 22.61 14.87
C LYS A 43 46.20 22.28 14.16
N VAL A 44 45.30 21.60 14.86
CA VAL A 44 43.93 21.36 14.42
C VAL A 44 43.25 22.71 14.29
N LYS A 45 42.94 23.11 13.05
CA LYS A 45 42.13 24.30 12.79
C LYS A 45 40.79 24.10 13.49
N ILE A 46 40.52 24.90 14.52
CA ILE A 46 39.27 24.83 15.28
C ILE A 46 38.14 25.28 14.35
N THR A 47 37.50 24.32 13.69
CA THR A 47 36.28 24.58 12.92
C THR A 47 35.16 24.94 13.88
N ARG A 48 34.30 25.87 13.46
CA ARG A 48 33.19 26.40 14.27
C ARG A 48 32.33 25.28 14.88
N GLN A 49 32.06 24.23 14.09
CA GLN A 49 31.35 23.00 14.50
C GLN A 49 31.94 22.29 15.73
N LEU A 50 33.25 22.39 15.96
CA LEU A 50 33.94 21.73 17.08
C LEU A 50 33.83 22.55 18.37
N ILE A 51 33.67 23.87 18.27
CA ILE A 51 33.27 24.75 19.38
C ILE A 51 31.80 24.48 19.71
N GLU A 52 30.91 24.56 18.71
CA GLU A 52 29.47 24.33 18.86
C GLU A 52 29.17 22.94 19.47
N ARG A 53 29.92 21.90 19.07
CA ARG A 53 29.82 20.56 19.69
C ARG A 53 30.28 20.53 21.16
N LYS A 54 31.29 21.30 21.54
CA LYS A 54 31.74 21.40 22.95
C LYS A 54 30.74 22.21 23.79
N GLU A 55 30.20 23.29 23.26
CA GLU A 55 29.15 24.10 23.89
C GLU A 55 27.88 23.27 24.10
N LEU A 56 27.42 22.51 23.09
CA LEU A 56 26.30 21.58 23.23
C LEU A 56 26.56 20.49 24.27
N LEU A 57 27.77 19.90 24.32
CA LEU A 57 28.13 18.92 25.34
C LEU A 57 28.14 19.53 26.76
N HIS A 58 28.63 20.76 26.91
CA HIS A 58 28.60 21.48 28.19
C HIS A 58 27.17 21.81 28.63
N ASN A 59 26.32 22.29 27.70
CA ASN A 59 24.90 22.53 27.97
C ASN A 59 24.16 21.24 28.36
N ILE A 60 24.49 20.10 27.74
CA ILE A 60 23.96 18.78 28.12
C ILE A 60 24.45 18.37 29.53
N GLN A 61 25.68 18.70 29.92
CA GLN A 61 26.17 18.47 31.28
C GLN A 61 25.44 19.35 32.30
N LEU A 62 25.25 20.65 32.01
CA LEU A 62 24.49 21.57 32.85
C LEU A 62 23.04 21.08 33.03
N LEU A 63 22.34 20.74 31.95
CA LEU A 63 20.98 20.19 32.01
C LEU A 63 20.89 18.87 32.79
N LYS A 64 21.92 18.01 32.73
CA LYS A 64 22.00 16.80 33.58
C LYS A 64 22.17 17.14 35.07
N ILE A 65 22.99 18.15 35.39
CA ILE A 65 23.18 18.61 36.77
C ILE A 65 21.88 19.24 37.30
N GLU A 66 21.23 20.12 36.53
CA GLU A 66 19.93 20.70 36.86
C GLU A 66 18.85 19.63 37.08
N LEU A 67 18.75 18.65 36.17
CA LEU A 67 17.80 17.54 36.30
C LEU A 67 18.09 16.68 37.54
N SER A 68 19.37 16.42 37.84
CA SER A 68 19.77 15.73 39.08
C SER A 68 19.40 16.53 40.34
N GLN A 69 19.58 17.85 40.33
CA GLN A 69 19.18 18.72 41.44
C GLN A 69 17.65 18.79 41.61
N LYS A 70 16.89 18.82 40.50
CA LYS A 70 15.41 18.78 40.54
C LYS A 70 14.91 17.44 41.05
N ASN A 71 15.50 16.32 40.65
CA ASN A 71 15.16 15.00 41.19
C ASN A 71 15.44 14.94 42.70
N MET A 72 16.64 15.35 43.15
CA MET A 72 16.97 15.39 44.58
C MET A 72 16.01 16.27 45.39
N MET A 73 15.58 17.41 44.83
CA MET A 73 14.58 18.27 45.49
C MET A 73 13.18 17.64 45.53
N ILE A 74 12.78 16.91 44.49
CA ILE A 74 11.53 16.13 44.46
C ILE A 74 11.58 15.00 45.50
N ASP A 75 12.70 14.31 45.63
CA ASP A 75 12.85 13.19 46.57
C ASP A 75 12.93 13.66 48.03
N ASN A 76 13.58 14.80 48.30
CA ASN A 76 13.49 15.47 49.62
C ASN A 76 12.03 15.83 49.97
N LEU A 77 11.28 16.43 49.04
CA LEU A 77 9.87 16.74 49.26
C LEU A 77 9.01 15.49 49.50
N LYS A 78 9.30 14.35 48.83
CA LYS A 78 8.63 13.07 49.13
C LYS A 78 8.90 12.62 50.57
N VAL A 79 10.14 12.72 51.05
CA VAL A 79 10.51 12.35 52.43
C VAL A 79 9.83 13.27 53.45
N GLU A 80 9.81 14.59 53.19
CA GLU A 80 9.07 15.56 54.01
C GLU A 80 7.56 15.23 54.06
N TYR A 81 6.93 14.89 52.93
CA TYR A 81 5.51 14.49 52.93
C TYR A 81 5.26 13.13 53.60
N LEU A 82 6.15 12.15 53.45
CA LEU A 82 6.01 10.83 54.11
C LEU A 82 6.11 10.97 55.64
N THR A 83 7.16 11.63 56.14
CA THR A 83 7.29 11.93 57.58
C THR A 83 6.12 12.76 58.11
N LYS A 84 5.55 13.67 57.30
CA LYS A 84 4.34 14.43 57.66
C LYS A 84 3.10 13.54 57.77
N ILE A 85 2.98 12.49 56.95
CA ILE A 85 1.90 11.49 57.00
C ILE A 85 2.04 10.64 58.25
N GLU A 86 3.24 10.08 58.52
CA GLU A 86 3.53 9.29 59.72
C GLU A 86 3.19 10.07 61.01
N GLU A 87 3.62 11.34 61.09
CA GLU A 87 3.28 12.27 62.18
C GLU A 87 1.77 12.51 62.37
N LEU A 88 0.95 12.37 61.32
CA LEU A 88 -0.49 12.58 61.37
C LEU A 88 -1.23 11.28 61.71
N GLU A 89 -0.72 10.13 61.26
CA GLU A 89 -1.21 8.81 61.63
C GLU A 89 -0.96 8.50 63.11
N GLU A 90 0.21 8.84 63.65
CA GLU A 90 0.50 8.71 65.10
C GLU A 90 -0.49 9.54 65.94
N LYS A 91 -0.70 10.82 65.59
CA LYS A 91 -1.64 11.71 66.28
C LYS A 91 -3.10 11.28 66.15
N LEU A 92 -3.48 10.67 65.03
CA LEU A 92 -4.80 10.06 64.84
C LEU A 92 -4.99 8.85 65.78
N ASN A 93 -3.99 7.99 65.90
CA ASN A 93 -4.02 6.83 66.78
C ASN A 93 -4.11 7.24 68.27
N ASP A 94 -3.34 8.24 68.69
CA ASP A 94 -3.43 8.83 70.04
C ASP A 94 -4.83 9.38 70.33
N ALA A 95 -5.40 10.17 69.42
CA ALA A 95 -6.74 10.73 69.58
C ALA A 95 -7.82 9.63 69.66
N LEU A 96 -7.68 8.55 68.89
CA LEU A 96 -8.56 7.38 68.96
C LEU A 96 -8.43 6.64 70.30
N HIS A 97 -7.21 6.47 70.83
CA HIS A 97 -6.99 5.81 72.12
C HIS A 97 -7.55 6.65 73.28
N GLN A 98 -7.31 7.96 73.30
CA GLN A 98 -7.89 8.87 74.29
C GLN A 98 -9.43 8.86 74.26
N LYS A 99 -10.04 8.83 73.06
CA LYS A 99 -11.50 8.71 72.89
C LYS A 99 -12.05 7.40 73.49
N GLN A 100 -11.37 6.27 73.25
CA GLN A 100 -11.77 4.98 73.83
C GLN A 100 -11.69 5.00 75.36
N LEU A 101 -10.60 5.54 75.92
CA LEU A 101 -10.40 5.66 77.37
C LEU A 101 -11.49 6.51 78.04
N LEU A 102 -11.86 7.63 77.40
CA LEU A 102 -12.92 8.52 77.89
C LEU A 102 -14.32 7.88 77.82
N SER A 103 -14.63 7.12 76.75
CA SER A 103 -15.89 6.37 76.65
C SER A 103 -16.03 5.37 77.79
N LEU A 104 -15.01 4.52 77.98
CA LEU A 104 -14.99 3.53 79.06
C LEU A 104 -15.11 4.18 80.45
N ARG A 105 -14.53 5.38 80.66
CA ARG A 105 -14.66 6.12 81.91
C ARG A 105 -16.09 6.62 82.16
N LEU A 106 -16.77 7.10 81.11
CA LEU A 106 -18.15 7.58 81.18
C LEU A 106 -19.15 6.45 81.46
N ASP A 107 -19.01 5.31 80.76
CA ASP A 107 -19.87 4.13 80.94
C ASP A 107 -19.78 3.56 82.37
N ASN A 108 -18.57 3.54 82.93
CA ASN A 108 -18.35 3.14 84.34
C ASN A 108 -18.95 4.14 85.35
N GLN A 109 -18.96 5.44 85.06
CA GLN A 109 -19.63 6.43 85.92
C GLN A 109 -21.16 6.30 85.87
N LEU A 110 -21.74 6.14 84.68
CA LEU A 110 -23.19 5.98 84.51
C LEU A 110 -23.72 4.72 85.21
N THR A 111 -23.03 3.59 85.03
CA THR A 111 -23.43 2.32 85.67
C THR A 111 -23.22 2.31 87.20
N PHE A 112 -22.34 3.15 87.74
CA PHE A 112 -22.22 3.37 89.18
C PHE A 112 -23.38 4.23 89.72
N GLN A 113 -23.65 5.38 89.10
CA GLN A 113 -24.73 6.30 89.51
C GLN A 113 -26.11 5.62 89.50
N GLN A 114 -26.41 4.80 88.49
CA GLN A 114 -27.65 4.03 88.43
C GLN A 114 -27.82 3.09 89.63
N LYS A 115 -26.76 2.39 90.05
CA LYS A 115 -26.81 1.42 91.16
C LYS A 115 -27.03 2.09 92.52
N ASP A 116 -26.45 3.27 92.74
CA ASP A 116 -26.63 3.99 94.01
C ASP A 116 -28.00 4.66 94.08
N ALA A 117 -28.51 5.21 92.97
CA ALA A 117 -29.87 5.75 92.91
C ALA A 117 -30.94 4.72 93.31
N SER A 118 -30.82 3.46 92.87
CA SER A 118 -31.74 2.38 93.27
C SER A 118 -31.72 2.12 94.79
N LYS A 119 -30.53 2.06 95.42
CA LYS A 119 -30.41 1.79 96.87
C LYS A 119 -31.09 2.86 97.73
N TYR A 120 -30.89 4.13 97.39
CA TYR A 120 -31.52 5.24 98.11
C TYR A 120 -33.06 5.18 98.02
N GLN A 121 -33.59 4.75 96.87
CA GLN A 121 -35.03 4.64 96.64
C GLN A 121 -35.69 3.46 97.38
N GLU A 122 -34.92 2.42 97.74
CA GLU A 122 -35.39 1.32 98.58
C GLU A 122 -35.40 1.69 100.07
N LEU A 123 -34.33 2.33 100.57
CA LEU A 123 -34.23 2.81 101.96
C LEU A 123 -35.38 3.77 102.33
N MET A 124 -35.62 4.77 101.49
CA MET A 124 -36.62 5.82 101.74
C MET A 124 -38.06 5.29 101.82
N LYS A 125 -38.35 4.10 101.25
CA LYS A 125 -39.65 3.44 101.41
C LYS A 125 -39.83 2.83 102.80
N GLN A 126 -38.79 2.18 103.33
CA GLN A 126 -38.86 1.45 104.61
C GLN A 126 -39.08 2.41 105.79
N GLU A 127 -38.44 3.58 105.77
CA GLU A 127 -38.60 4.59 106.82
C GLU A 127 -40.04 5.12 106.91
N MET A 128 -40.66 5.40 105.75
CA MET A 128 -42.02 5.96 105.66
C MET A 128 -43.09 5.05 106.30
N GLU A 129 -42.97 3.73 106.14
CA GLU A 129 -43.92 2.76 106.69
C GLU A 129 -43.89 2.73 108.23
N THR A 130 -42.72 2.94 108.86
CA THR A 130 -42.59 2.91 110.32
C THR A 130 -43.24 4.10 111.03
N ILE A 131 -43.20 5.30 110.41
CA ILE A 131 -43.74 6.53 111.01
C ILE A 131 -45.26 6.47 111.13
N LEU A 132 -45.94 5.99 110.07
CA LEU A 132 -47.40 5.87 110.01
C LEU A 132 -48.01 5.00 111.11
N LEU A 133 -47.28 3.98 111.59
CA LEU A 133 -47.76 3.07 112.63
C LEU A 133 -47.83 3.76 114.02
N ARG A 134 -46.94 4.71 114.29
CA ARG A 134 -46.79 5.31 115.63
C ARG A 134 -47.86 6.35 115.96
N GLN A 135 -48.30 7.14 114.97
CA GLN A 135 -49.21 8.26 115.21
C GLN A 135 -50.55 7.83 115.82
N LYS A 136 -51.14 6.73 115.33
CA LYS A 136 -52.44 6.21 115.80
C LYS A 136 -52.52 5.91 117.30
N GLN A 137 -51.39 5.66 117.97
CA GLN A 137 -51.37 5.21 119.37
C GLN A 137 -51.57 6.33 120.39
N LEU A 138 -51.35 7.59 120.02
CA LEU A 138 -51.34 8.71 120.98
C LEU A 138 -52.74 9.31 121.18
N GLU A 139 -53.57 9.32 120.14
CA GLU A 139 -54.82 10.07 120.07
C GLU A 139 -55.91 9.53 121.03
N GLU A 140 -55.93 8.21 121.28
CA GLU A 140 -56.91 7.57 122.17
C GLU A 140 -56.74 7.93 123.66
N THR A 141 -55.53 8.33 124.09
CA THR A 141 -55.19 8.43 125.51
C THR A 141 -55.70 9.70 126.21
N ASN A 142 -55.93 10.78 125.45
CA ASN A 142 -56.09 12.13 126.02
C ASN A 142 -57.51 12.40 126.58
N LEU A 143 -58.49 11.58 126.21
CA LEU A 143 -59.91 11.89 126.44
C LEU A 143 -60.40 11.68 127.88
N GLN A 144 -59.71 10.87 128.69
CA GLN A 144 -60.26 10.32 129.95
C GLN A 144 -60.08 11.20 131.20
N LEU A 145 -59.26 12.26 131.17
CA LEU A 145 -58.80 12.93 132.39
C LEU A 145 -59.66 14.10 132.88
N ARG A 146 -60.65 14.57 132.11
CA ARG A 146 -61.28 15.89 132.35
C ARG A 146 -62.44 15.94 133.35
N GLU A 147 -63.04 14.82 133.73
CA GLU A 147 -64.38 14.83 134.38
C GLU A 147 -64.40 14.99 135.92
N LYS A 148 -63.26 14.85 136.63
CA LYS A 148 -63.27 14.50 138.08
C LYS A 148 -63.17 15.65 139.11
N ALA A 149 -63.38 16.92 138.74
CA ALA A 149 -62.88 18.07 139.54
C ALA A 149 -63.91 18.98 140.27
N GLY A 150 -65.19 18.58 140.40
CA GLY A 150 -66.31 19.51 140.69
C GLY A 150 -66.53 20.06 142.12
N ASP A 151 -66.81 19.20 143.12
CA ASP A 151 -68.02 19.43 143.95
C ASP A 151 -67.91 20.14 145.34
N VAL A 152 -66.72 20.51 145.85
CA VAL A 152 -66.46 20.44 147.32
C VAL A 152 -66.80 21.67 148.23
N ARG A 153 -66.98 22.91 147.75
CA ARG A 153 -66.55 24.16 148.49
C ARG A 153 -67.67 25.03 149.17
N ARG A 154 -67.77 25.23 150.54
CA ARG A 154 -68.96 25.85 151.24
C ARG A 154 -68.88 26.82 152.52
N ASN A 155 -69.30 26.50 153.80
CA ASN A 155 -70.09 27.39 154.76
C ASN A 155 -69.53 27.84 156.20
N LEU A 156 -70.35 28.58 157.03
CA LEU A 156 -70.42 28.81 158.56
C LEU A 156 -69.82 30.13 159.26
N ARG A 157 -70.38 30.77 160.39
CA ARG A 157 -69.93 31.92 161.38
C ARG A 157 -71.09 32.57 162.32
N ASP A 158 -71.14 33.54 163.33
CA ASP A 158 -70.35 34.38 164.39
C ASP A 158 -71.26 35.29 165.39
N PHE A 159 -70.85 35.91 166.58
CA PHE A 159 -71.60 36.93 167.52
C PHE A 159 -70.86 37.65 168.79
N GLU A 160 -71.39 38.73 169.51
CA GLU A 160 -70.82 39.50 170.75
C GLU A 160 -71.76 40.49 171.66
N LEU A 161 -71.36 41.13 172.85
CA LEU A 161 -72.17 42.01 173.88
C LEU A 161 -71.44 43.12 174.83
N THR A 162 -72.09 43.86 175.84
CA THR A 162 -71.62 45.16 176.56
C THR A 162 -71.86 45.52 178.11
N GLU A 163 -71.49 46.74 178.60
CA GLU A 163 -71.36 47.22 180.04
C GLU A 163 -72.63 47.40 180.92
N GLU A 164 -73.61 48.25 180.56
CA GLU A 164 -74.78 48.53 181.45
C GLU A 164 -75.62 47.29 181.74
N GLN A 165 -75.49 46.30 180.86
CA GLN A 165 -76.15 45.01 180.96
C GLN A 165 -75.59 44.25 182.18
N TYR A 166 -74.29 44.36 182.48
CA TYR A 166 -73.67 43.70 183.63
C TYR A 166 -74.25 44.18 184.97
N THR A 167 -74.42 45.48 185.20
CA THR A 167 -74.92 45.96 186.51
C THR A 167 -76.37 45.56 186.76
N LYS A 168 -77.17 45.45 185.69
CA LYS A 168 -78.53 44.91 185.70
C LYS A 168 -78.52 43.39 185.97
N LEU A 169 -77.70 42.64 185.23
CA LEU A 169 -77.64 41.18 185.32
C LEU A 169 -77.03 40.67 186.63
N LYS A 170 -76.08 41.39 187.24
CA LYS A 170 -75.51 41.08 188.57
C LYS A 170 -76.49 41.24 189.74
N ALA A 171 -77.64 41.90 189.53
CA ALA A 171 -78.69 41.98 190.53
C ALA A 171 -79.54 40.70 190.64
N PHE A 172 -79.40 39.76 189.68
CA PHE A 172 -80.09 38.49 189.68
C PHE A 172 -79.21 37.36 190.25
N PRO A 173 -79.78 36.37 190.97
CA PRO A 173 -79.09 35.12 191.28
C PRO A 173 -78.67 34.38 190.00
N GLU A 174 -77.54 33.66 190.04
CA GLU A 174 -76.98 32.98 188.86
C GLU A 174 -77.94 31.96 188.22
N ASP A 175 -78.86 31.39 189.00
CA ASP A 175 -79.86 30.38 188.58
C ASP A 175 -80.94 30.91 187.60
N GLN A 176 -80.87 32.18 187.17
CA GLN A 176 -81.86 32.81 186.28
C GLN A 176 -81.28 33.46 185.00
N LEU A 177 -80.02 33.20 184.65
CA LEU A 177 -79.41 33.66 183.38
C LEU A 177 -79.33 32.56 182.32
N SER A 178 -79.45 32.93 181.04
CA SER A 178 -79.15 32.02 179.93
C SER A 178 -77.64 31.94 179.63
N ILE A 179 -77.19 30.88 178.95
CA ILE A 179 -75.76 30.57 178.75
C ILE A 179 -74.98 31.72 178.06
N PRO A 180 -75.46 32.36 176.96
CA PRO A 180 -74.77 33.51 176.36
C PRO A 180 -74.65 34.72 177.30
N GLU A 181 -75.66 34.93 178.16
CA GLU A 181 -75.75 36.08 179.06
C GLU A 181 -74.86 35.88 180.29
N TYR A 182 -74.83 34.67 180.84
CA TYR A 182 -73.90 34.27 181.91
C TYR A 182 -72.43 34.51 181.53
N VAL A 183 -72.04 34.07 180.33
CA VAL A 183 -70.69 34.30 179.77
C VAL A 183 -70.40 35.80 179.67
N SER A 184 -71.38 36.59 179.21
CA SER A 184 -71.23 38.05 179.05
C SER A 184 -71.07 38.79 180.39
N VAL A 185 -71.72 38.33 181.47
CA VAL A 185 -71.58 38.90 182.82
C VAL A 185 -70.19 38.64 183.40
N ARG A 186 -69.71 37.39 183.35
CA ARG A 186 -68.39 37.02 183.89
C ARG A 186 -67.23 37.62 183.09
N PHE A 187 -67.42 37.84 181.78
CA PHE A 187 -66.47 38.58 180.95
C PHE A 187 -66.23 40.00 181.46
N TYR A 188 -67.27 40.67 181.99
CA TYR A 188 -67.16 42.07 182.43
C TYR A 188 -66.40 42.27 183.74
N GLU A 189 -66.58 41.39 184.73
CA GLU A 189 -65.99 41.55 186.08
C GLU A 189 -64.46 41.58 186.04
N LEU A 190 -63.87 40.71 185.23
CA LEU A 190 -62.43 40.56 185.07
C LEU A 190 -61.83 41.70 184.22
N VAL A 191 -62.54 42.15 183.19
CA VAL A 191 -62.03 43.11 182.21
C VAL A 191 -61.90 44.54 182.78
N ASN A 192 -62.74 44.94 183.74
CA ASN A 192 -62.76 46.36 184.16
C ASN A 192 -61.56 46.86 184.99
N PRO A 193 -60.96 46.10 185.94
CA PRO A 193 -59.67 46.51 186.52
C PRO A 193 -58.55 46.49 185.47
N LEU A 194 -58.52 45.49 184.59
CA LEU A 194 -57.54 45.37 183.50
C LEU A 194 -57.58 46.58 182.55
N LYS A 195 -58.78 47.13 182.25
CA LYS A 195 -58.93 48.37 181.46
C LYS A 195 -58.10 49.56 182.00
N LYS A 196 -57.89 49.67 183.32
CA LYS A 196 -57.09 50.77 183.90
C LYS A 196 -55.59 50.56 183.73
N GLU A 197 -55.12 49.34 183.95
CA GLU A 197 -53.71 48.97 183.74
C GLU A 197 -53.32 49.07 182.24
N ILE A 198 -54.25 48.73 181.36
CA ILE A 198 -54.15 48.95 179.90
C ILE A 198 -53.92 50.44 179.56
N CYS A 199 -54.55 51.39 180.25
CA CYS A 199 -54.34 52.83 179.99
C CYS A 199 -52.90 53.29 180.30
N GLU A 200 -52.30 52.84 181.42
CA GLU A 200 -50.91 53.19 181.74
C GLU A 200 -49.91 52.53 180.79
N LEU A 201 -50.18 51.27 180.41
CA LEU A 201 -49.41 50.57 179.39
C LEU A 201 -49.55 51.22 178.00
N GLN A 202 -50.71 51.78 177.66
CA GLN A 202 -50.92 52.52 176.41
C GLN A 202 -50.01 53.76 176.31
N VAL A 203 -49.80 54.51 177.40
CA VAL A 203 -48.88 55.67 177.39
C VAL A 203 -47.44 55.23 177.11
N LYS A 204 -46.94 54.21 177.81
CA LYS A 204 -45.59 53.67 177.58
C LYS A 204 -45.43 53.08 176.18
N ARG A 205 -46.46 52.39 175.68
CA ARG A 205 -46.53 51.85 174.32
C ARG A 205 -46.44 52.95 173.26
N ASN A 206 -47.03 54.13 173.48
CA ASN A 206 -46.98 55.22 172.52
C ASN A 206 -45.57 55.80 172.38
N ILE A 207 -44.87 56.05 173.49
CA ILE A 207 -43.47 56.53 173.49
C ILE A 207 -42.56 55.55 172.73
N LEU A 208 -42.66 54.25 173.05
CA LEU A 208 -41.90 53.20 172.35
C LEU A 208 -42.30 53.06 170.87
N ALA A 209 -43.53 53.42 170.49
CA ALA A 209 -43.97 53.42 169.10
C ALA A 209 -43.40 54.61 168.29
N GLU A 210 -43.17 55.76 168.94
CA GLU A 210 -42.49 56.92 168.36
C GLU A 210 -40.99 56.66 168.18
N GLU A 211 -40.32 56.06 169.18
CA GLU A 211 -38.93 55.60 169.00
C GLU A 211 -38.82 54.54 167.89
N LEU A 212 -39.78 53.61 167.81
CA LEU A 212 -39.83 52.60 166.77
C LEU A 212 -40.10 53.20 165.37
N SER A 213 -40.86 54.30 165.26
CA SER A 213 -41.07 54.98 163.97
C SER A 213 -39.81 55.72 163.51
N ALA A 214 -39.16 56.47 164.40
CA ALA A 214 -37.91 57.16 164.07
C ALA A 214 -36.80 56.19 163.60
N ASN A 215 -36.64 55.05 164.29
CA ASN A 215 -35.68 54.01 163.87
C ASN A 215 -36.07 53.35 162.53
N LYS A 216 -37.37 53.14 162.27
CA LYS A 216 -37.84 52.64 160.96
C LYS A 216 -37.55 53.61 159.83
N ASP A 217 -37.72 54.91 160.06
CA ASP A 217 -37.54 55.93 159.02
C ASP A 217 -36.04 56.18 158.72
N GLN A 218 -35.16 56.11 159.72
CA GLN A 218 -33.71 56.03 159.50
C GLN A 218 -33.31 54.79 158.69
N LEU A 219 -33.90 53.63 159.00
CA LEU A 219 -33.60 52.38 158.30
C LEU A 219 -34.09 52.41 156.84
N LYS A 220 -35.25 53.03 156.56
CA LYS A 220 -35.71 53.31 155.18
C LYS A 220 -34.68 54.15 154.41
N GLN A 221 -34.26 55.29 154.96
CA GLN A 221 -33.29 56.19 154.31
C GLN A 221 -31.96 55.47 154.01
N LEU A 222 -31.51 54.58 154.90
CA LEU A 222 -30.32 53.76 154.68
C LEU A 222 -30.53 52.70 153.59
N THR A 223 -31.73 52.11 153.47
CA THR A 223 -32.05 51.19 152.37
C THR A 223 -32.24 51.91 151.03
N GLU A 224 -32.82 53.11 151.02
CA GLU A 224 -33.03 53.94 149.83
C GLU A 224 -31.68 54.40 149.24
N THR A 225 -30.78 54.91 150.08
CA THR A 225 -29.41 55.28 149.66
C THR A 225 -28.59 54.08 149.19
N TYR A 226 -28.66 52.93 149.87
CA TYR A 226 -28.02 51.69 149.40
C TYR A 226 -28.58 51.20 148.06
N GLU A 227 -29.89 51.32 147.83
CA GLU A 227 -30.48 51.01 146.53
C GLU A 227 -30.05 52.00 145.43
N GLU A 228 -29.90 53.28 145.75
CA GLU A 228 -29.41 54.31 144.84
C GLU A 228 -27.94 54.06 144.45
N ASP A 229 -27.05 53.81 145.42
CA ASP A 229 -25.66 53.41 145.16
C ASP A 229 -25.56 52.12 144.34
N ARG A 230 -26.45 51.15 144.58
CA ARG A 230 -26.53 49.91 143.79
C ARG A 230 -26.97 50.17 142.35
N LYS A 231 -27.92 51.09 142.13
CA LYS A 231 -28.34 51.54 140.78
C LYS A 231 -27.17 52.25 140.09
N ASN A 232 -26.56 53.24 140.73
CA ASN A 232 -25.38 53.97 140.27
C ASN A 232 -24.22 53.04 139.87
N TYR A 233 -23.88 52.05 140.70
CA TYR A 233 -22.86 51.06 140.39
C TYR A 233 -23.21 50.24 139.14
N SER A 234 -24.46 49.80 139.00
CA SER A 234 -24.90 49.04 137.83
C SER A 234 -24.88 49.87 136.53
N GLU A 235 -25.24 51.15 136.59
CA GLU A 235 -25.16 52.07 135.45
C GLU A 235 -23.72 52.35 135.03
N VAL A 236 -22.81 52.55 135.99
CA VAL A 236 -21.37 52.66 135.73
C VAL A 236 -20.82 51.36 135.13
N GLN A 237 -21.22 50.19 135.63
CA GLN A 237 -20.81 48.90 135.09
C GLN A 237 -21.29 48.70 133.63
N ILE A 238 -22.55 49.02 133.33
CA ILE A 238 -23.12 48.99 131.97
C ILE A 238 -22.39 49.97 131.05
N ARG A 239 -22.06 51.18 131.54
CA ARG A 239 -21.28 52.18 130.79
C ARG A 239 -19.86 51.70 130.50
N CYS A 240 -19.18 51.06 131.45
CA CYS A 240 -17.87 50.46 131.24
C CYS A 240 -17.92 49.29 130.23
N GLN A 241 -18.95 48.45 130.27
CA GLN A 241 -19.16 47.39 129.28
C GLN A 241 -19.39 47.95 127.87
N ARG A 242 -20.21 49.00 127.74
CA ARG A 242 -20.44 49.67 126.44
C ARG A 242 -19.15 50.28 125.89
N LEU A 243 -18.41 51.04 126.70
CA LEU A 243 -17.11 51.62 126.31
C LEU A 243 -16.09 50.55 125.91
N ALA A 244 -16.11 49.37 126.53
CA ALA A 244 -15.25 48.25 126.15
C ALA A 244 -15.61 47.65 124.77
N LEU A 245 -16.90 47.62 124.41
CA LEU A 245 -17.36 47.21 123.07
C LEU A 245 -17.01 48.27 122.01
N GLU A 246 -17.30 49.54 122.27
CA GLU A 246 -16.93 50.66 121.39
C GLU A 246 -15.41 50.70 121.12
N LEU A 247 -14.59 50.36 122.12
CA LEU A 247 -13.12 50.24 122.02
C LEU A 247 -12.66 48.97 121.27
N ALA A 248 -13.49 47.92 121.21
CA ALA A 248 -13.23 46.73 120.39
C ALA A 248 -13.59 46.97 118.92
N ASP A 249 -14.76 47.56 118.65
CA ASP A 249 -15.24 47.88 117.30
C ASP A 249 -14.29 48.86 116.60
N THR A 250 -13.84 49.91 117.30
CA THR A 250 -12.87 50.87 116.76
C THR A 250 -11.51 50.23 116.47
N LYS A 251 -11.02 49.29 117.30
CA LYS A 251 -9.81 48.51 116.99
C LYS A 251 -9.99 47.62 115.76
N GLN A 252 -11.16 46.99 115.60
CA GLN A 252 -11.44 46.16 114.42
C GLN A 252 -11.51 47.01 113.14
N LEU A 253 -12.10 48.22 113.21
CA LEU A 253 -12.14 49.17 112.10
C LEU A 253 -10.73 49.67 111.71
N ILE A 254 -9.87 49.94 112.69
CA ILE A 254 -8.46 50.29 112.46
C ILE A 254 -7.74 49.13 111.75
N GLN A 255 -7.80 47.91 112.29
CA GLN A 255 -7.18 46.73 111.66
C GLN A 255 -7.68 46.46 110.23
N GLN A 256 -8.96 46.71 109.94
CA GLN A 256 -9.49 46.64 108.58
C GLN A 256 -8.99 47.78 107.68
N GLY A 257 -8.73 48.96 108.24
CA GLY A 257 -8.09 50.09 107.54
C GLY A 257 -6.64 49.79 107.20
N ASP A 258 -5.87 49.33 108.19
CA ASP A 258 -4.45 48.98 108.06
C ASP A 258 -4.26 47.87 106.99
N TYR A 259 -5.04 46.78 107.08
CA TYR A 259 -5.02 45.71 106.07
C TYR A 259 -5.37 46.21 104.66
N ARG A 260 -6.31 47.17 104.53
CA ARG A 260 -6.62 47.78 103.23
C ARG A 260 -5.48 48.65 102.72
N GLN A 261 -4.72 49.32 103.59
CA GLN A 261 -3.54 50.11 103.19
C GLN A 261 -2.37 49.19 102.80
N GLU A 262 -1.98 48.23 103.64
CA GLU A 262 -0.87 47.30 103.37
C GLU A 262 -1.06 46.49 102.08
N ASN A 263 -2.31 46.18 101.72
CA ASN A 263 -2.62 45.42 100.52
C ASN A 263 -3.03 46.28 99.31
N TYR A 264 -3.16 47.61 99.47
CA TYR A 264 -3.53 48.52 98.38
C TYR A 264 -2.49 48.51 97.26
N ASP A 265 -1.20 48.67 97.59
CA ASP A 265 -0.15 48.76 96.57
C ASP A 265 0.01 47.47 95.77
N LYS A 266 -0.23 46.30 96.39
CA LYS A 266 -0.23 45.00 95.69
C LYS A 266 -1.37 44.94 94.67
N VAL A 267 -2.62 45.12 95.11
CA VAL A 267 -3.80 45.12 94.23
C VAL A 267 -3.71 46.20 93.15
N LYS A 268 -3.14 47.35 93.48
CA LYS A 268 -2.85 48.42 92.52
C LYS A 268 -1.86 47.98 91.46
N SER A 269 -0.76 47.31 91.85
CA SER A 269 0.27 46.81 90.93
C SER A 269 -0.21 45.65 90.06
N GLU A 270 -1.03 44.75 90.61
CA GLU A 270 -1.69 43.67 89.86
C GLU A 270 -2.62 44.27 88.78
N ARG A 271 -3.43 45.26 89.15
CA ARG A 271 -4.25 46.03 88.19
C ARG A 271 -3.38 46.75 87.15
N ASP A 272 -2.31 47.45 87.54
CA ASP A 272 -1.41 48.13 86.57
C ASP A 272 -0.78 47.12 85.58
N ALA A 273 -0.44 45.91 86.04
CA ALA A 273 0.05 44.84 85.18
C ALA A 273 -1.04 44.32 84.22
N PHE A 274 -2.25 44.03 84.71
CA PHE A 274 -3.36 43.60 83.85
C PHE A 274 -3.81 44.69 82.86
N GLU A 275 -3.75 45.98 83.23
CA GLU A 275 -3.97 47.09 82.29
C GLU A 275 -2.91 47.11 81.18
N GLN A 276 -1.63 46.86 81.50
CA GLN A 276 -0.56 46.74 80.51
C GLN A 276 -0.74 45.52 79.60
N GLU A 277 -1.07 44.34 80.15
CA GLU A 277 -1.37 43.13 79.38
C GLU A 277 -2.54 43.35 78.41
N VAL A 278 -3.62 44.00 78.85
CA VAL A 278 -4.76 44.33 78.00
C VAL A 278 -4.37 45.31 76.88
N ILE A 279 -3.51 46.29 77.15
CA ILE A 279 -2.98 47.21 76.11
C ILE A 279 -2.10 46.46 75.10
N GLU A 280 -1.24 45.55 75.55
CA GLU A 280 -0.44 44.71 74.66
C GLU A 280 -1.29 43.77 73.80
N LEU A 281 -2.28 43.10 74.39
CA LEU A 281 -3.18 42.19 73.68
C LEU A 281 -4.01 42.93 72.63
N ARG A 282 -4.47 44.16 72.92
CA ARG A 282 -5.14 45.02 71.93
C ARG A 282 -4.21 45.37 70.76
N ARG A 283 -2.98 45.81 71.02
CA ARG A 283 -2.00 46.09 69.95
C ARG A 283 -1.69 44.85 69.10
N LYS A 284 -1.51 43.68 69.73
CA LYS A 284 -1.29 42.40 69.03
C LYS A 284 -2.50 42.03 68.17
N HIS A 285 -3.72 42.28 68.64
CA HIS A 285 -4.95 42.08 67.90
C HIS A 285 -5.09 43.05 66.71
N GLU A 286 -4.87 44.35 66.89
CA GLU A 286 -4.90 45.37 65.84
C GLU A 286 -3.94 45.04 64.68
N ILE A 287 -2.72 44.57 65.00
CA ILE A 287 -1.73 44.12 64.01
C ILE A 287 -2.21 42.88 63.24
N LEU A 288 -2.82 41.91 63.95
CA LEU A 288 -3.38 40.70 63.33
C LEU A 288 -4.60 41.00 62.45
N GLU A 289 -5.49 41.92 62.86
CA GLU A 289 -6.61 42.37 62.03
C GLU A 289 -6.12 43.08 60.76
N ALA A 290 -5.14 43.99 60.88
CA ALA A 290 -4.55 44.65 59.72
C ALA A 290 -3.92 43.65 58.74
N SER A 291 -3.18 42.66 59.25
CA SER A 291 -2.60 41.58 58.45
C SER A 291 -3.67 40.72 57.77
N HIS A 292 -4.71 40.32 58.49
CA HIS A 292 -5.84 39.55 57.95
C HIS A 292 -6.61 40.33 56.87
N ILE A 293 -6.80 41.64 57.03
CA ILE A 293 -7.43 42.50 56.01
C ILE A 293 -6.59 42.54 54.73
N ILE A 294 -5.26 42.62 54.83
CA ILE A 294 -4.35 42.59 53.68
C ILE A 294 -4.44 41.23 52.97
N GLN A 295 -4.24 40.12 53.70
CA GLN A 295 -4.32 38.77 53.14
C GLN A 295 -5.69 38.45 52.51
N THR A 296 -6.78 38.99 53.07
CA THR A 296 -8.13 38.84 52.51
C THR A 296 -8.28 39.58 51.17
N ARG A 297 -7.62 40.74 51.00
CA ARG A 297 -7.60 41.48 49.72
C ARG A 297 -6.76 40.75 48.68
N GLU A 298 -5.55 40.34 49.02
CA GLU A 298 -4.64 39.56 48.16
C GLU A 298 -5.34 38.29 47.65
N ARG A 299 -5.98 37.53 48.54
CA ARG A 299 -6.79 36.35 48.16
C ARG A 299 -7.95 36.70 47.23
N SER A 300 -8.56 37.88 47.37
CA SER A 300 -9.62 38.36 46.48
C SER A 300 -9.11 38.80 45.11
N GLU A 301 -7.85 39.21 45.01
CA GLU A 301 -7.21 39.65 43.77
C GLU A 301 -6.70 38.44 42.99
N LEU A 302 -5.96 37.53 43.63
CA LEU A 302 -5.59 36.23 43.08
C LEU A 302 -6.82 35.43 42.59
N SER A 303 -7.95 35.49 43.30
CA SER A 303 -9.21 34.85 42.87
C SER A 303 -9.77 35.45 41.56
N LYS A 304 -9.62 36.77 41.35
CA LYS A 304 -10.00 37.43 40.08
C LYS A 304 -9.02 37.05 38.97
N GLU A 305 -7.73 37.00 39.25
CA GLU A 305 -6.70 36.58 38.27
C GLU A 305 -6.88 35.12 37.84
N VAL A 306 -7.20 34.22 38.76
CA VAL A 306 -7.56 32.83 38.41
C VAL A 306 -8.79 32.79 37.51
N ALA A 307 -9.81 33.62 37.78
CA ALA A 307 -11.01 33.69 36.95
C ALA A 307 -10.74 34.26 35.54
N THR A 308 -9.90 35.29 35.40
CA THR A 308 -9.53 35.84 34.08
C THR A 308 -8.62 34.88 33.31
N LEU A 309 -7.67 34.21 33.97
CA LEU A 309 -6.85 33.16 33.36
C LEU A 309 -7.69 31.96 32.89
N GLN A 310 -8.70 31.53 33.67
CA GLN A 310 -9.64 30.51 33.21
C GLN A 310 -10.40 30.95 31.95
N GLN A 311 -10.85 32.22 31.89
CA GLN A 311 -11.49 32.76 30.68
C GLN A 311 -10.54 32.76 29.47
N THR A 312 -9.30 33.22 29.60
CA THR A 312 -8.33 33.21 28.49
C THR A 312 -8.01 31.79 28.02
N VAL A 313 -7.88 30.82 28.93
CA VAL A 313 -7.70 29.40 28.58
C VAL A 313 -8.89 28.87 27.77
N THR A 314 -10.14 29.17 28.15
CA THR A 314 -11.32 28.72 27.38
C THR A 314 -11.47 29.39 26.02
N LEU A 315 -10.90 30.60 25.83
CA LEU A 315 -10.82 31.24 24.51
C LEU A 315 -9.75 30.57 23.64
N LEU A 316 -8.53 30.41 24.17
CA LEU A 316 -7.43 29.73 23.47
C LEU A 316 -7.75 28.27 23.09
N GLN A 317 -8.58 27.58 23.89
CA GLN A 317 -9.11 26.26 23.54
C GLN A 317 -10.02 26.31 22.30
N LYS A 318 -10.91 27.31 22.18
CA LYS A 318 -11.77 27.50 21.00
C LYS A 318 -10.97 27.89 19.76
N ASP A 319 -9.96 28.74 19.92
CA ASP A 319 -9.06 29.13 18.82
C ASP A 319 -8.26 27.92 18.32
N LYS A 320 -7.75 27.09 19.24
CA LYS A 320 -7.11 25.80 18.91
C LYS A 320 -8.06 24.84 18.20
N GLU A 321 -9.31 24.72 18.63
CA GLU A 321 -10.32 23.92 17.93
C GLU A 321 -10.61 24.44 16.51
N TYR A 322 -10.74 25.76 16.36
CA TYR A 322 -10.97 26.40 15.06
C TYR A 322 -9.80 26.15 14.09
N LEU A 323 -8.58 26.40 14.54
CA LEU A 323 -7.36 26.15 13.74
C LEU A 323 -7.19 24.67 13.41
N ASN A 324 -7.52 23.75 14.34
CA ASN A 324 -7.51 22.31 14.06
C ASN A 324 -8.54 21.91 12.98
N ARG A 325 -9.76 22.47 13.01
CA ARG A 325 -10.78 22.24 11.97
C ARG A 325 -10.30 22.76 10.61
N GLN A 326 -9.77 23.99 10.57
CA GLN A 326 -9.23 24.59 9.35
C GLN A 326 -8.05 23.79 8.78
N ASN A 327 -7.15 23.29 9.63
CA ASN A 327 -6.00 22.48 9.22
C ASN A 327 -6.45 21.10 8.68
N MET A 328 -7.49 20.50 9.29
CA MET A 328 -8.11 19.26 8.78
C MET A 328 -8.77 19.48 7.40
N GLU A 329 -9.51 20.58 7.21
CA GLU A 329 -10.07 20.94 5.90
C GLU A 329 -8.99 21.15 4.83
N LEU A 330 -7.90 21.85 5.18
CA LEU A 330 -6.78 22.06 4.26
C LEU A 330 -6.08 20.74 3.92
N SER A 331 -5.87 19.86 4.90
CA SER A 331 -5.28 18.53 4.70
C SER A 331 -6.12 17.67 3.73
N VAL A 332 -7.45 17.69 3.86
CA VAL A 332 -8.37 17.00 2.94
C VAL A 332 -8.33 17.59 1.53
N ARG A 333 -8.20 18.92 1.39
CA ARG A 333 -8.04 19.58 0.09
C ARG A 333 -6.70 19.25 -0.57
N CYS A 334 -5.60 19.22 0.19
CA CYS A 334 -4.29 18.81 -0.30
C CYS A 334 -4.34 17.37 -0.85
N ALA A 335 -4.84 16.43 -0.05
CA ALA A 335 -4.99 15.03 -0.47
C ALA A 335 -5.83 14.90 -1.75
N HIS A 336 -6.89 15.71 -1.93
CA HIS A 336 -7.73 15.65 -3.13
C HIS A 336 -7.07 16.23 -4.40
N GLU A 337 -6.21 17.25 -4.27
CA GLU A 337 -5.43 17.77 -5.40
C GLU A 337 -4.20 16.89 -5.70
N GLU A 338 -3.64 16.19 -4.71
CA GLU A 338 -2.63 15.14 -4.89
C GLU A 338 -3.20 13.96 -5.69
N ASP A 339 -4.35 13.42 -5.24
CA ASP A 339 -5.22 12.45 -5.95
C ASP A 339 -5.44 12.82 -7.43
N ARG A 340 -5.69 14.10 -7.69
CA ARG A 340 -5.96 14.65 -9.03
C ARG A 340 -4.69 14.78 -9.86
N LEU A 341 -3.59 15.17 -9.23
CA LEU A 341 -2.28 15.29 -9.85
C LEU A 341 -1.75 13.92 -10.28
N GLU A 342 -1.91 12.87 -9.46
CA GLU A 342 -1.58 11.49 -9.82
C GLU A 342 -2.38 11.02 -11.05
N ARG A 343 -3.71 11.24 -11.06
CA ARG A 343 -4.58 10.93 -12.22
C ARG A 343 -4.19 11.68 -13.51
N LEU A 344 -3.66 12.89 -13.39
CA LEU A 344 -3.14 13.66 -14.52
C LEU A 344 -1.76 13.18 -14.97
N GLN A 345 -0.93 12.67 -14.06
CA GLN A 345 0.36 12.05 -14.38
C GLN A 345 0.17 10.72 -15.13
N THR A 346 -0.74 9.85 -14.69
CA THR A 346 -1.02 8.59 -15.40
C THR A 346 -1.55 8.83 -16.81
N GLN A 347 -2.50 9.75 -16.99
CA GLN A 347 -2.98 10.18 -18.32
C GLN A 347 -1.85 10.78 -19.19
N LEU A 348 -0.92 11.53 -18.60
CA LEU A 348 0.25 12.06 -19.30
C LEU A 348 1.24 10.95 -19.72
N GLU A 349 1.35 9.87 -18.96
CA GLU A 349 2.14 8.70 -19.36
C GLU A 349 1.47 7.84 -20.42
N GLU A 350 0.16 7.60 -20.30
CA GLU A 350 -0.62 6.89 -21.32
C GLU A 350 -0.55 7.61 -22.68
N THR A 351 -0.68 8.95 -22.68
CA THR A 351 -0.54 9.78 -23.90
C THR A 351 0.90 9.97 -24.40
N LYS A 352 1.91 9.59 -23.62
CA LYS A 352 3.30 9.40 -24.12
C LYS A 352 3.45 8.03 -24.76
N LYS A 353 3.08 6.95 -24.06
CA LYS A 353 3.14 5.56 -24.54
C LYS A 353 2.38 5.39 -25.86
N ALA A 354 1.14 5.89 -25.94
CA ALA A 354 0.34 5.85 -27.17
C ALA A 354 0.96 6.65 -28.34
N ARG A 355 1.75 7.70 -28.04
CA ARG A 355 2.47 8.48 -29.05
C ARG A 355 3.73 7.75 -29.53
N GLU A 356 4.47 7.14 -28.61
CA GLU A 356 5.64 6.31 -28.87
C GLU A 356 5.26 5.11 -29.75
N GLU A 357 4.19 4.37 -29.39
CA GLU A 357 3.61 3.31 -30.22
C GLU A 357 3.26 3.78 -31.65
N MET A 358 2.70 4.98 -31.81
CA MET A 358 2.35 5.52 -33.13
C MET A 358 3.60 5.93 -33.93
N TYR A 359 4.66 6.39 -33.28
CA TYR A 359 5.96 6.61 -33.92
C TYR A 359 6.62 5.28 -34.33
N GLU A 360 6.54 4.23 -33.52
CA GLU A 360 7.03 2.89 -33.89
C GLU A 360 6.25 2.32 -35.09
N LYS A 361 4.92 2.44 -35.09
CA LYS A 361 4.04 2.04 -36.22
C LYS A 361 4.35 2.84 -37.49
N TYR A 362 4.69 4.12 -37.36
CA TYR A 362 5.15 4.96 -38.49
C TYR A 362 6.53 4.54 -39.00
N VAL A 363 7.51 4.34 -38.11
CA VAL A 363 8.89 3.95 -38.48
C VAL A 363 8.91 2.57 -39.15
N THR A 364 8.23 1.58 -38.56
CA THR A 364 8.13 0.22 -39.14
C THR A 364 7.44 0.22 -40.51
N SER A 365 6.37 1.01 -40.68
CA SER A 365 5.71 1.20 -41.98
C SER A 365 6.62 1.86 -43.01
N ARG A 366 7.31 2.96 -42.64
CA ARG A 366 8.29 3.65 -43.49
C ARG A 366 9.42 2.71 -43.94
N ASP A 367 9.96 1.93 -43.01
CA ASP A 367 11.12 1.07 -43.27
C ASP A 367 10.71 -0.20 -44.06
N HIS A 368 9.49 -0.69 -43.87
CA HIS A 368 8.89 -1.70 -44.75
C HIS A 368 8.75 -1.20 -46.19
N TYR A 369 8.16 -0.01 -46.42
CA TYR A 369 8.08 0.57 -47.77
C TYR A 369 9.47 0.84 -48.36
N LYS A 370 10.42 1.35 -47.58
CA LYS A 370 11.81 1.52 -48.03
C LYS A 370 12.40 0.19 -48.52
N THR A 371 12.22 -0.88 -47.74
CA THR A 371 12.68 -2.23 -48.09
C THR A 371 11.97 -2.77 -49.34
N GLU A 372 10.68 -2.52 -49.51
CA GLU A 372 9.97 -2.86 -50.75
C GLU A 372 10.54 -2.13 -51.98
N TYR A 373 10.85 -0.84 -51.88
CA TYR A 373 11.44 -0.09 -52.99
C TYR A 373 12.88 -0.53 -53.29
N GLU A 374 13.69 -0.81 -52.26
CA GLU A 374 15.04 -1.35 -52.41
C GLU A 374 15.03 -2.74 -53.05
N ASN A 375 14.08 -3.61 -52.67
CA ASN A 375 13.87 -4.92 -53.28
C ASN A 375 13.38 -4.80 -54.74
N LYS A 376 12.37 -3.98 -55.04
CA LYS A 376 11.88 -3.78 -56.41
C LYS A 376 12.98 -3.26 -57.34
N LEU A 377 13.79 -2.31 -56.87
CA LEU A 377 14.96 -1.82 -57.61
C LEU A 377 16.03 -2.91 -57.79
N HIS A 378 16.25 -3.77 -56.79
CA HIS A 378 17.16 -4.91 -56.91
C HIS A 378 16.67 -5.93 -57.95
N ASP A 379 15.38 -6.28 -57.91
CA ASP A 379 14.75 -7.21 -58.85
C ASP A 379 14.76 -6.65 -60.29
N GLU A 380 14.53 -5.35 -60.48
CA GLU A 380 14.64 -4.69 -61.78
C GLU A 380 16.08 -4.70 -62.31
N LEU A 381 17.06 -4.38 -61.47
CA LEU A 381 18.48 -4.43 -61.84
C LEU A 381 18.95 -5.85 -62.17
N GLU A 382 18.49 -6.86 -61.43
CA GLU A 382 18.84 -8.25 -61.70
C GLU A 382 18.10 -8.79 -62.94
N GLN A 383 16.85 -8.40 -63.19
CA GLN A 383 16.18 -8.68 -64.46
C GLN A 383 16.90 -8.05 -65.65
N ILE A 384 17.43 -6.83 -65.52
CA ILE A 384 18.23 -6.19 -66.58
C ILE A 384 19.54 -6.97 -66.79
N ARG A 385 20.28 -7.30 -65.72
CA ARG A 385 21.49 -8.14 -65.79
C ARG A 385 21.22 -9.48 -66.47
N LEU A 386 20.15 -10.17 -66.09
CA LEU A 386 19.76 -11.46 -66.68
C LEU A 386 19.40 -11.33 -68.17
N LYS A 387 18.64 -10.30 -68.56
CA LYS A 387 18.33 -10.02 -69.98
C LYS A 387 19.59 -9.70 -70.78
N THR A 388 20.45 -8.80 -70.31
CA THR A 388 21.71 -8.45 -70.98
C THR A 388 22.67 -9.65 -71.06
N ASN A 389 22.74 -10.51 -70.04
CA ASN A 389 23.51 -11.76 -70.12
C ASN A 389 22.92 -12.73 -71.16
N GLN A 390 21.59 -12.88 -71.22
CA GLN A 390 20.92 -13.68 -72.24
C GLN A 390 21.14 -13.13 -73.65
N GLU A 391 21.09 -11.81 -73.84
CA GLU A 391 21.41 -11.15 -75.11
C GLU A 391 22.88 -11.35 -75.51
N ILE A 392 23.83 -11.22 -74.56
CA ILE A 392 25.25 -11.49 -74.78
C ILE A 392 25.48 -12.95 -75.20
N ASP A 393 24.85 -13.92 -74.54
CA ASP A 393 25.01 -15.33 -74.89
C ASP A 393 24.25 -15.72 -76.17
N GLN A 394 23.12 -15.09 -76.48
CA GLN A 394 22.47 -15.19 -77.80
C GLN A 394 23.38 -14.65 -78.90
N LEU A 395 23.99 -13.47 -78.72
CA LEU A 395 24.94 -12.90 -79.67
C LEU A 395 26.18 -13.79 -79.83
N ARG A 396 26.77 -14.30 -78.74
CA ARG A 396 27.89 -15.26 -78.78
C ARG A 396 27.52 -16.54 -79.54
N ASN A 397 26.34 -17.10 -79.30
CA ASN A 397 25.88 -18.31 -79.97
C ASN A 397 25.60 -18.03 -81.45
N ALA A 398 24.89 -16.96 -81.80
CA ALA A 398 24.63 -16.55 -83.17
C ALA A 398 25.94 -16.27 -83.94
N SER A 399 26.92 -15.59 -83.32
CA SER A 399 28.26 -15.41 -83.91
C SER A 399 28.98 -16.74 -84.12
N ARG A 400 28.94 -17.66 -83.14
CA ARG A 400 29.53 -19.01 -83.29
C ARG A 400 28.88 -19.77 -84.44
N GLU A 401 27.54 -19.80 -84.50
CA GLU A 401 26.82 -20.46 -85.59
C GLU A 401 27.12 -19.82 -86.95
N MET A 402 27.27 -18.48 -87.03
CA MET A 402 27.66 -17.80 -88.26
C MET A 402 29.05 -18.23 -88.72
N TYR A 403 30.04 -18.25 -87.82
CA TYR A 403 31.38 -18.77 -88.14
C TYR A 403 31.35 -20.26 -88.49
N GLU A 404 30.48 -21.07 -87.88
CA GLU A 404 30.30 -22.50 -88.20
C GLU A 404 29.57 -22.74 -89.54
N ARG A 405 28.65 -21.85 -89.93
CA ARG A 405 28.02 -21.83 -91.26
C ARG A 405 29.05 -21.44 -92.32
N GLU A 406 29.80 -20.37 -92.09
CA GLU A 406 30.87 -19.92 -92.99
C GLU A 406 31.97 -20.99 -93.14
N ASN A 407 32.42 -21.62 -92.04
CA ASN A 407 33.38 -22.72 -92.09
C ASN A 407 32.85 -23.95 -92.84
N ARG A 408 31.53 -24.23 -92.80
CA ARG A 408 30.91 -25.28 -93.63
C ARG A 408 30.91 -24.88 -95.10
N ASN A 409 30.39 -23.70 -95.43
CA ASN A 409 30.36 -23.18 -96.79
C ASN A 409 31.76 -23.15 -97.43
N LEU A 410 32.80 -22.77 -96.69
CA LEU A 410 34.19 -22.76 -97.17
C LEU A 410 34.76 -24.18 -97.39
N ARG A 411 34.38 -25.17 -96.56
CA ARG A 411 34.75 -26.58 -96.77
C ARG A 411 34.02 -27.16 -97.99
N GLU A 412 32.72 -26.91 -98.10
CA GLU A 412 31.89 -27.35 -99.23
C GLU A 412 32.36 -26.69 -100.55
N ALA A 413 32.69 -25.39 -100.55
CA ALA A 413 33.26 -24.71 -101.71
C ALA A 413 34.63 -25.28 -102.11
N ARG A 414 35.51 -25.56 -101.13
CA ARG A 414 36.79 -26.27 -101.37
C ARG A 414 36.56 -27.64 -101.98
N ASP A 415 35.65 -28.43 -101.42
CA ASP A 415 35.43 -29.83 -101.84
C ASP A 415 34.76 -29.90 -103.21
N ASN A 416 33.84 -28.96 -103.51
CA ASN A 416 33.30 -28.77 -104.86
C ASN A 416 34.40 -28.38 -105.87
N ALA A 417 35.32 -27.47 -105.51
CA ALA A 417 36.43 -27.07 -106.37
C ALA A 417 37.46 -28.21 -106.58
N VAL A 418 37.67 -29.07 -105.59
CA VAL A 418 38.47 -30.30 -105.74
C VAL A 418 37.78 -31.27 -106.69
N ALA A 419 36.49 -31.56 -106.49
CA ALA A 419 35.71 -32.42 -107.38
C ALA A 419 35.58 -31.86 -108.81
N GLU A 420 35.61 -30.54 -108.99
CA GLU A 420 35.64 -29.86 -110.29
C GLU A 420 37.01 -30.02 -110.98
N LYS A 421 38.10 -29.82 -110.22
CA LYS A 421 39.46 -30.09 -110.69
C LYS A 421 39.63 -31.57 -111.10
N GLU A 422 39.09 -32.50 -110.33
CA GLU A 422 39.13 -33.94 -110.64
C GLU A 422 38.31 -34.27 -111.90
N ARG A 423 37.10 -33.71 -112.05
CA ARG A 423 36.31 -33.80 -113.28
C ARG A 423 37.04 -33.23 -114.50
N ALA A 424 37.71 -32.08 -114.34
CA ALA A 424 38.49 -31.46 -115.40
C ALA A 424 39.73 -32.30 -115.78
N MET A 425 40.46 -32.82 -114.80
CA MET A 425 41.62 -33.72 -115.02
C MET A 425 41.22 -35.04 -115.68
N MET A 426 40.06 -35.61 -115.31
CA MET A 426 39.51 -36.76 -116.01
C MET A 426 39.14 -36.42 -117.45
N ALA A 427 38.49 -35.28 -117.70
CA ALA A 427 38.14 -34.84 -119.05
C ALA A 427 39.39 -34.52 -119.93
N GLU A 428 40.45 -33.99 -119.33
CA GLU A 428 41.77 -33.80 -119.97
C GLU A 428 42.39 -35.14 -120.35
N LYS A 429 42.44 -36.11 -119.43
CA LYS A 429 42.93 -37.47 -119.70
C LYS A 429 42.11 -38.17 -120.78
N ASP A 430 40.79 -38.05 -120.72
CA ASP A 430 39.85 -38.54 -121.73
C ASP A 430 40.06 -37.89 -123.11
N ALA A 431 40.54 -36.65 -123.17
CA ALA A 431 40.82 -35.94 -124.40
C ALA A 431 42.20 -36.32 -124.97
N LEU A 432 43.19 -36.52 -124.09
CA LEU A 432 44.52 -37.05 -124.45
C LEU A 432 44.42 -38.47 -125.00
N GLU A 433 43.70 -39.38 -124.34
CA GLU A 433 43.48 -40.74 -124.84
C GLU A 433 42.77 -40.75 -126.21
N LYS A 434 41.83 -39.82 -126.44
CA LYS A 434 41.19 -39.64 -127.76
C LYS A 434 42.14 -39.05 -128.80
N HIS A 435 43.07 -38.19 -128.39
CA HIS A 435 44.11 -37.63 -129.26
C HIS A 435 45.12 -38.71 -129.68
N ASP A 436 45.59 -39.53 -128.74
CA ASP A 436 46.51 -40.64 -129.01
C ASP A 436 45.84 -41.69 -129.93
N GLN A 437 44.57 -42.05 -129.66
CA GLN A 437 43.79 -42.89 -130.58
C GLN A 437 43.63 -42.27 -131.98
N LEU A 438 43.57 -40.93 -132.10
CA LEU A 438 43.54 -40.25 -133.40
C LEU A 438 44.91 -40.27 -134.09
N LEU A 439 46.00 -40.11 -133.34
CA LEU A 439 47.38 -40.20 -133.84
C LEU A 439 47.70 -41.60 -134.35
N ASP A 440 47.30 -42.65 -133.62
CA ASP A 440 47.52 -44.03 -134.05
C ASP A 440 46.66 -44.39 -135.26
N ARG A 441 45.39 -43.98 -135.32
CA ARG A 441 44.58 -44.09 -136.54
C ARG A 441 45.17 -43.30 -137.72
N TYR A 442 45.78 -42.15 -137.46
CA TYR A 442 46.47 -41.37 -138.51
C TYR A 442 47.72 -42.10 -139.02
N ARG A 443 48.51 -42.72 -138.13
CA ARG A 443 49.66 -43.58 -138.47
C ARG A 443 49.23 -44.82 -139.25
N GLU A 444 48.18 -45.53 -138.82
CA GLU A 444 47.59 -46.66 -139.55
C GLU A 444 47.12 -46.24 -140.95
N LEU A 445 46.40 -45.12 -141.04
CA LEU A 445 45.91 -44.59 -142.31
C LEU A 445 47.08 -44.22 -143.23
N GLN A 446 48.11 -43.54 -142.72
CA GLN A 446 49.33 -43.18 -143.44
C GLN A 446 50.06 -44.42 -143.97
N LEU A 447 50.29 -45.44 -143.12
CA LEU A 447 50.90 -46.70 -143.56
C LEU A 447 50.04 -47.40 -144.62
N SER A 448 48.71 -47.32 -144.51
CA SER A 448 47.80 -47.87 -145.53
C SER A 448 47.83 -47.10 -146.86
N THR A 449 48.03 -45.78 -146.84
CA THR A 449 48.13 -44.97 -148.06
C THR A 449 49.51 -45.09 -148.69
N GLU A 450 50.58 -45.16 -147.91
CA GLU A 450 51.93 -45.50 -148.38
C GLU A 450 51.94 -46.89 -149.04
N SER A 451 51.33 -47.91 -148.42
CA SER A 451 51.15 -49.24 -149.01
C SER A 451 50.44 -49.16 -150.36
N LYS A 452 49.26 -48.51 -150.42
CA LYS A 452 48.50 -48.33 -151.67
C LYS A 452 49.28 -47.56 -152.74
N VAL A 453 50.08 -46.56 -152.36
CA VAL A 453 50.96 -45.85 -153.30
C VAL A 453 52.03 -46.78 -153.86
N THR A 454 52.63 -47.67 -153.05
CA THR A 454 53.59 -48.67 -153.56
C THR A 454 52.93 -49.72 -154.45
N GLU A 455 51.70 -50.14 -154.14
CA GLU A 455 50.90 -51.04 -154.99
C GLU A 455 50.58 -50.38 -156.35
N PHE A 456 50.09 -49.13 -156.37
CA PHE A 456 49.81 -48.41 -157.61
C PHE A 456 51.08 -48.15 -158.43
N LEU A 457 52.22 -47.83 -157.79
CA LEU A 457 53.51 -47.74 -158.48
C LEU A 457 53.94 -49.07 -159.12
N HIS A 458 53.64 -50.21 -158.49
CA HIS A 458 53.86 -51.53 -159.08
C HIS A 458 52.91 -51.81 -160.24
N GLN A 459 51.63 -51.49 -160.11
CA GLN A 459 50.64 -51.64 -161.19
C GLN A 459 50.98 -50.75 -162.40
N ILE A 460 51.45 -49.52 -162.18
CA ILE A 460 51.90 -48.62 -163.25
C ILE A 460 53.11 -49.20 -163.99
N LYS A 461 54.10 -49.76 -163.28
CA LYS A 461 55.24 -50.47 -163.92
C LYS A 461 54.80 -51.70 -164.72
N LEU A 462 53.87 -52.50 -164.20
CA LEU A 462 53.31 -53.63 -164.95
C LEU A 462 52.58 -53.16 -166.22
N LYS A 463 51.80 -52.06 -166.12
CA LYS A 463 51.09 -51.48 -167.26
C LYS A 463 52.03 -50.83 -168.28
N SER A 464 53.16 -50.26 -167.88
CA SER A 464 54.16 -49.77 -168.85
C SER A 464 54.81 -50.93 -169.62
N PHE A 465 55.21 -52.01 -168.94
CA PHE A 465 55.76 -53.20 -169.63
C PHE A 465 54.73 -53.89 -170.54
N GLU A 466 53.45 -53.95 -170.13
CA GLU A 466 52.37 -54.42 -171.01
C GLU A 466 52.21 -53.52 -172.23
N SER A 467 52.29 -52.19 -172.07
CA SER A 467 52.17 -51.22 -173.14
C SER A 467 53.33 -51.30 -174.13
N GLU A 468 54.57 -51.40 -173.66
CA GLU A 468 55.77 -51.61 -174.51
C GLU A 468 55.65 -52.89 -175.34
N ARG A 469 55.18 -53.98 -174.73
CA ARG A 469 54.93 -55.26 -175.43
C ARG A 469 53.83 -55.14 -176.49
N VAL A 470 52.75 -54.41 -176.20
CA VAL A 470 51.66 -54.16 -177.16
C VAL A 470 52.13 -53.25 -178.30
N GLN A 471 52.97 -52.25 -178.02
CA GLN A 471 53.52 -51.35 -179.03
C GLN A 471 54.46 -52.10 -180.01
N LEU A 472 55.32 -53.00 -179.51
CA LEU A 472 56.13 -53.88 -180.36
C LEU A 472 55.27 -54.77 -181.27
N LEU A 473 54.20 -55.37 -180.73
CA LEU A 473 53.22 -56.14 -181.51
C LEU A 473 52.46 -55.27 -182.54
N GLN A 474 52.17 -54.01 -182.22
CA GLN A 474 51.56 -53.06 -183.15
C GLN A 474 52.50 -52.74 -184.32
N GLU A 475 53.79 -52.50 -184.06
CA GLU A 475 54.76 -52.25 -185.12
C GLU A 475 54.97 -53.48 -186.02
N GLU A 476 55.03 -54.68 -185.45
CA GLU A 476 55.16 -55.93 -186.20
C GLU A 476 53.93 -56.21 -187.07
N THR A 477 52.72 -56.06 -186.50
CA THR A 477 51.47 -56.21 -187.26
C THR A 477 51.27 -55.13 -188.32
N ALA A 478 51.73 -53.89 -188.10
CA ALA A 478 51.73 -52.82 -189.10
C ALA A 478 52.66 -53.13 -190.29
N ARG A 479 53.88 -53.64 -190.03
CA ARG A 479 54.80 -54.11 -191.09
C ARG A 479 54.15 -55.21 -191.92
N ASN A 480 53.60 -56.24 -191.27
CA ASN A 480 52.89 -57.34 -191.93
C ASN A 480 51.68 -56.85 -192.76
N LEU A 481 50.90 -55.89 -192.25
CA LEU A 481 49.77 -55.31 -192.96
C LEU A 481 50.20 -54.59 -194.25
N THR A 482 51.27 -53.79 -194.20
CA THR A 482 51.79 -53.09 -195.39
C THR A 482 52.33 -54.07 -196.45
N GLN A 483 52.93 -55.19 -196.03
CA GLN A 483 53.36 -56.24 -196.95
C GLN A 483 52.15 -56.92 -197.62
N CYS A 484 51.12 -57.30 -196.87
CA CYS A 484 49.88 -57.86 -197.42
C CYS A 484 49.15 -56.88 -198.36
N GLN A 485 49.17 -55.58 -198.08
CA GLN A 485 48.56 -54.56 -198.96
C GLN A 485 49.26 -54.49 -200.33
N LEU A 486 50.59 -54.54 -200.37
CA LEU A 486 51.37 -54.59 -201.61
C LEU A 486 51.09 -55.87 -202.42
N GLU A 487 50.87 -57.00 -201.76
CA GLU A 487 50.45 -58.24 -202.42
C GLU A 487 49.01 -58.14 -202.96
N CYS A 488 48.07 -57.60 -202.17
CA CYS A 488 46.69 -57.36 -202.61
C CYS A 488 46.62 -56.46 -203.85
N GLU A 489 47.35 -55.33 -203.90
CA GLU A 489 47.42 -54.49 -205.10
C GLU A 489 47.91 -55.27 -206.33
N LYS A 490 48.93 -56.13 -206.15
CA LYS A 490 49.53 -56.93 -207.20
C LYS A 490 48.56 -57.99 -207.74
N TYR A 491 47.73 -58.58 -206.89
CA TYR A 491 46.64 -59.47 -207.30
C TYR A 491 45.47 -58.72 -207.94
N GLN A 492 45.09 -57.56 -207.42
CA GLN A 492 43.96 -56.76 -207.91
C GLN A 492 44.23 -56.24 -209.34
N LYS A 493 45.44 -55.72 -209.61
CA LYS A 493 45.89 -55.34 -210.96
C LYS A 493 45.90 -56.54 -211.93
N LYS A 494 46.15 -57.76 -211.44
CA LYS A 494 46.09 -59.00 -212.22
C LYS A 494 44.65 -59.42 -212.54
N LEU A 495 43.72 -59.19 -211.61
CA LEU A 495 42.28 -59.43 -211.77
C LEU A 495 41.62 -58.47 -212.77
N GLU A 496 42.03 -57.20 -212.81
CA GLU A 496 41.50 -56.23 -213.80
C GLU A 496 41.83 -56.61 -215.24
N VAL A 497 43.03 -57.17 -215.49
CA VAL A 497 43.43 -57.66 -216.82
C VAL A 497 42.59 -58.88 -217.22
N LEU A 498 42.52 -59.89 -216.36
CA LEU A 498 41.73 -61.11 -216.60
C LEU A 498 40.24 -60.81 -216.81
N THR A 499 39.67 -59.86 -216.06
CA THR A 499 38.27 -59.44 -216.21
C THR A 499 38.01 -58.77 -217.57
N LYS A 500 38.95 -57.95 -218.07
CA LYS A 500 38.85 -57.33 -219.41
C LYS A 500 38.94 -58.37 -220.53
N GLU A 501 39.85 -59.34 -220.41
CA GLU A 501 39.95 -60.46 -221.34
C GLU A 501 38.67 -61.30 -221.34
N PHE A 502 38.15 -61.65 -220.15
CA PHE A 502 36.91 -62.43 -220.00
C PHE A 502 35.71 -61.76 -220.68
N TYR A 503 35.45 -60.47 -220.43
CA TYR A 503 34.34 -59.77 -221.08
C TYR A 503 34.51 -59.65 -222.60
N SER A 504 35.74 -59.51 -223.10
CA SER A 504 35.99 -59.53 -224.55
C SER A 504 35.67 -60.89 -225.18
N LEU A 505 35.99 -61.98 -224.47
CA LEU A 505 35.72 -63.34 -224.89
C LEU A 505 34.21 -63.66 -224.85
N GLN A 506 33.53 -63.27 -223.76
CA GLN A 506 32.08 -63.40 -223.61
C GLN A 506 31.33 -62.72 -224.76
N ALA A 507 31.63 -61.44 -225.03
CA ALA A 507 31.01 -60.69 -226.13
C ALA A 507 31.26 -61.30 -227.52
N SER A 508 32.42 -61.96 -227.72
CA SER A 508 32.69 -62.71 -228.95
C SER A 508 31.85 -63.99 -229.07
N SER A 509 31.58 -64.66 -227.94
CA SER A 509 30.82 -65.91 -227.89
C SER A 509 29.31 -65.70 -228.06
N GLU A 510 28.74 -64.68 -227.44
CA GLU A 510 27.31 -64.33 -227.56
C GLU A 510 26.95 -63.92 -229.01
N LYS A 511 27.87 -63.26 -229.70
CA LYS A 511 27.75 -62.95 -231.13
C LYS A 511 27.76 -64.21 -232.00
N ARG A 512 28.63 -65.18 -231.69
CA ARG A 512 28.68 -66.49 -232.37
C ARG A 512 27.41 -67.33 -232.12
N ILE A 513 26.85 -67.26 -230.91
CA ILE A 513 25.62 -67.97 -230.54
C ILE A 513 24.42 -67.39 -231.28
N THR A 514 24.30 -66.06 -231.36
CA THR A 514 23.20 -65.40 -232.09
C THR A 514 23.29 -65.62 -233.60
N GLU A 515 24.49 -65.64 -234.19
CA GLU A 515 24.71 -66.06 -235.59
C GLU A 515 24.26 -67.52 -235.83
N LEU A 516 24.61 -68.45 -234.93
CA LEU A 516 24.20 -69.85 -235.04
C LEU A 516 22.69 -70.05 -234.81
N GLN A 517 22.05 -69.28 -233.93
CA GLN A 517 20.60 -69.30 -233.74
C GLN A 517 19.84 -68.81 -234.99
N ALA A 518 20.39 -67.82 -235.71
CA ALA A 518 19.83 -67.37 -236.99
C ALA A 518 19.99 -68.41 -238.11
N GLN A 519 21.13 -69.10 -238.18
CA GLN A 519 21.31 -70.20 -239.13
C GLN A 519 20.38 -71.38 -238.83
N ASN A 520 20.20 -71.73 -237.55
CA ASN A 520 19.35 -72.85 -237.16
C ASN A 520 17.87 -72.57 -237.42
N SER A 521 17.39 -71.32 -237.29
CA SER A 521 16.03 -70.96 -237.68
C SER A 521 15.83 -70.95 -239.20
N GLU A 522 16.84 -70.57 -240.01
CA GLU A 522 16.79 -70.73 -241.48
C GLU A 522 16.71 -72.21 -241.89
N HIS A 523 17.49 -73.08 -241.24
CA HIS A 523 17.45 -74.53 -241.48
C HIS A 523 16.14 -75.17 -241.05
N GLN A 524 15.59 -74.78 -239.89
CA GLN A 524 14.28 -75.27 -239.44
C GLN A 524 13.16 -74.81 -240.38
N ALA A 525 13.21 -73.56 -240.87
CA ALA A 525 12.26 -73.05 -241.86
C ALA A 525 12.36 -73.78 -243.22
N ARG A 526 13.54 -74.30 -243.61
CA ARG A 526 13.67 -75.20 -244.77
C ARG A 526 13.06 -76.57 -244.51
N LEU A 527 13.24 -77.17 -243.33
CA LEU A 527 12.56 -78.42 -242.95
C LEU A 527 11.03 -78.26 -242.96
N ASP A 528 10.53 -77.14 -242.45
CA ASP A 528 9.12 -76.75 -242.51
C ASP A 528 8.57 -76.65 -243.95
N ILE A 529 9.42 -76.51 -244.97
CA ILE A 529 9.05 -76.53 -246.39
C ILE A 529 9.18 -77.94 -246.98
N TYR A 530 10.21 -78.71 -246.60
CA TYR A 530 10.37 -80.09 -247.06
C TYR A 530 9.28 -81.03 -246.50
N GLU A 531 8.90 -80.91 -245.22
CA GLU A 531 7.77 -81.70 -244.66
C GLU A 531 6.40 -81.31 -245.25
N LYS A 532 6.28 -80.11 -245.83
CA LYS A 532 5.08 -79.71 -246.59
C LYS A 532 5.10 -80.30 -248.01
N LEU A 533 6.27 -80.36 -248.66
CA LEU A 533 6.46 -81.09 -249.91
C LEU A 533 6.28 -82.61 -249.73
N GLU A 534 6.61 -83.19 -248.58
CA GLU A 534 6.39 -84.60 -248.27
C GLU A 534 4.89 -84.90 -248.05
N LYS A 535 4.16 -84.00 -247.37
CA LYS A 535 2.68 -84.02 -247.32
C LYS A 535 2.02 -83.93 -248.69
N GLU A 536 2.60 -83.19 -249.63
CA GLU A 536 2.08 -83.08 -251.00
C GLU A 536 2.54 -84.26 -251.89
N LEU A 537 3.65 -84.93 -251.60
CA LEU A 537 4.14 -86.07 -252.37
C LEU A 537 3.39 -87.37 -252.04
N ASP A 538 3.11 -87.67 -250.77
CA ASP A 538 2.33 -88.88 -250.42
C ASP A 538 0.82 -88.74 -250.74
N GLU A 539 0.29 -87.52 -250.90
CA GLU A 539 -1.04 -87.30 -251.49
C GLU A 539 -1.07 -87.46 -253.03
N ILE A 540 0.09 -87.32 -253.71
CA ILE A 540 0.20 -87.32 -255.18
C ILE A 540 0.85 -88.61 -255.73
N ILE A 541 1.57 -89.40 -254.92
CA ILE A 541 2.00 -90.76 -255.28
C ILE A 541 0.80 -91.72 -255.15
N MET A 542 -0.06 -91.56 -256.16
CA MET A 542 -0.56 -92.62 -257.00
C MET A 542 -1.22 -93.77 -256.24
N GLN A 543 -2.53 -93.71 -255.97
CA GLN A 543 -3.57 -93.46 -256.99
C GLN A 543 -3.26 -94.14 -258.34
N THR A 544 -3.97 -95.22 -258.64
CA THR A 544 -4.15 -95.78 -260.00
C THR A 544 -2.95 -96.41 -260.71
N LYS A 545 -2.35 -97.44 -260.08
CA LYS A 545 -2.48 -98.81 -260.65
C LYS A 545 -2.84 -99.82 -259.53
N PRO A 546 -3.53 -100.94 -259.85
CA PRO A 546 -4.74 -101.24 -259.06
C PRO A 546 -4.86 -102.66 -258.45
N ASP A 547 -5.72 -102.72 -257.42
CA ASP A 547 -6.53 -103.83 -256.90
C ASP A 547 -5.91 -105.15 -256.42
N ILE A 548 -6.35 -105.54 -255.19
CA ILE A 548 -6.47 -106.92 -254.64
C ILE A 548 -5.16 -107.64 -254.23
N ILE A 549 -5.02 -108.32 -253.08
CA ILE A 549 -5.73 -108.40 -251.76
C ILE A 549 -4.86 -109.28 -250.80
N SER A 550 -5.01 -109.47 -249.47
CA SER A 550 -5.96 -109.04 -248.42
C SER A 550 -5.39 -109.21 -246.99
N LYS A 551 -6.04 -108.55 -246.01
CA LYS A 551 -6.24 -108.95 -244.59
C LYS A 551 -5.10 -108.89 -243.56
N SER A 552 -5.49 -108.31 -242.41
CA SER A 552 -5.24 -108.73 -241.01
C SER A 552 -3.80 -109.11 -240.62
N ILE A 553 -3.16 -108.35 -239.72
CA ILE A 553 -3.61 -108.31 -238.31
C ILE A 553 -4.40 -107.05 -237.88
N LEU A 554 -4.50 -106.04 -238.76
CA LEU A 554 -5.20 -104.74 -238.60
C LEU A 554 -4.51 -103.73 -237.66
#